data_AF-A0A1E5Q5S6-F1
#
_entry.id   AF-A0A1E5Q5S6-F1
#
_cell.length_a   1.000
_cell.length_b   1.000
_cell.length_c   1.000
_cell.angle_alpha   90.00
_cell.angle_beta   90.00
_cell.angle_gamma   90.00
#
_symmetry.space_group_name_H-M   'P 1'
#
loop_
_entity.id
_entity.type
_entity.pdbx_description
1 polymer ?
#
loop_
_entity_poly.entity_id
_entity_poly.type
_entity_poly.pdbx_seq_one_letter_code
_entity_poly.pdbx_strand_id
1 'polypeptide(L)'
;MDKILKLVVCILFFTATPALAIDPVAVGFSVNGKPINPKCINLMQAWMSDTETSIREIVLDECQTSNLAFEGIENQGQTGDTVYYYEDPKDAHSYFGYDVIGVTESGLYVLKHGYEIGIYRIRSGQLYSDILKGETQTRRIITFLGSSSLKCRNSATVVGNSLVVTARKYDFSSYRDNQCTDEVVTITFDLSDIKNE
;
A
#
# COMPACT_ATOMS: atom_id res chain seq x y z
N MET A 1 -30.02 -5.04 51.93
CA MET A 1 -29.51 -4.00 50.98
C MET A 1 -28.56 -4.72 50.04
N ASP A 2 -29.09 -5.41 49.03
CA ASP A 2 -28.28 -6.17 48.08
C ASP A 2 -28.17 -5.38 46.78
N LYS A 3 -26.96 -4.89 46.49
CA LYS A 3 -26.64 -4.28 45.20
C LYS A 3 -26.15 -5.37 44.25
N ILE A 4 -27.03 -5.84 43.37
CA ILE A 4 -26.66 -6.67 42.22
C ILE A 4 -25.91 -5.78 41.23
N LEU A 5 -24.59 -5.97 41.16
CA LEU A 5 -23.73 -5.38 40.14
C LEU A 5 -24.04 -6.07 38.80
N LYS A 6 -24.82 -5.41 37.93
CA LYS A 6 -25.05 -5.89 36.55
C LYS A 6 -23.77 -5.70 35.75
N LEU A 7 -23.02 -6.78 35.56
CA LEU A 7 -21.94 -6.85 34.58
C LEU A 7 -22.56 -6.87 33.19
N VAL A 8 -22.54 -5.73 32.50
CA VAL A 8 -22.88 -5.65 31.07
C VAL A 8 -21.66 -6.11 30.29
N VAL A 9 -21.67 -7.36 29.85
CA VAL A 9 -20.70 -7.87 28.89
C VAL A 9 -21.16 -7.40 27.51
N CYS A 10 -20.63 -6.26 27.04
CA CYS A 10 -20.76 -5.87 25.64
C CYS A 10 -19.87 -6.79 24.80
N ILE A 11 -20.46 -7.84 24.24
CA ILE A 11 -19.82 -8.65 23.21
C ILE A 11 -19.83 -7.82 21.92
N LEU A 12 -18.73 -7.11 21.65
CA LEU A 12 -18.49 -6.49 20.35
C LEU A 12 -18.20 -7.60 19.35
N PHE A 13 -19.23 -8.00 18.61
CA PHE A 13 -19.04 -8.81 17.41
C PHE A 13 -18.40 -7.92 16.35
N PHE A 14 -17.07 -7.97 16.23
CA PHE A 14 -16.39 -7.50 15.04
C PHE A 14 -16.66 -8.50 13.92
N THR A 15 -17.71 -8.25 13.13
CA THR A 15 -17.88 -8.93 11.85
C THR A 15 -16.71 -8.50 10.98
N ALA A 16 -15.81 -9.44 10.66
CA ALA A 16 -14.75 -9.22 9.68
C ALA A 16 -15.42 -9.00 8.30
N THR A 17 -15.75 -7.75 7.97
CA THR A 17 -16.05 -7.39 6.59
C THR A 17 -14.80 -7.68 5.77
N PRO A 18 -14.90 -8.49 4.70
CA PRO A 18 -13.78 -8.66 3.81
C PRO A 18 -13.39 -7.27 3.30
N ALA A 19 -12.12 -6.92 3.48
CA ALA A 19 -11.58 -5.70 2.91
C ALA A 19 -11.59 -5.87 1.40
N LEU A 20 -12.58 -5.26 0.76
CA LEU A 20 -12.57 -5.10 -0.67
C LEU A 20 -11.47 -4.09 -0.98
N ALA A 21 -10.58 -4.45 -1.90
CA ALA A 21 -9.72 -3.46 -2.50
C ALA A 21 -10.60 -2.36 -3.11
N ILE A 22 -10.10 -1.13 -3.11
CA ILE A 22 -10.89 0.04 -3.48
C ILE A 22 -10.27 0.63 -4.74
N ASP A 23 -11.12 1.09 -5.67
CA ASP A 23 -10.70 1.83 -6.84
C ASP A 23 -9.71 2.95 -6.45
N PRO A 24 -8.44 2.88 -6.93
CA PRO A 24 -7.41 3.86 -6.59
C PRO A 24 -7.84 5.30 -6.91
N VAL A 25 -8.61 5.51 -7.98
CA VAL A 25 -9.08 6.85 -8.38
C VAL A 25 -10.11 7.37 -7.39
N ALA A 26 -11.04 6.53 -6.94
CA ALA A 26 -12.09 6.89 -6.02
C ALA A 26 -11.55 7.37 -4.65
N VAL A 27 -10.42 6.81 -4.20
CA VAL A 27 -9.77 7.19 -2.93
C VAL A 27 -8.67 8.24 -3.09
N GLY A 28 -8.47 8.79 -4.29
CA GLY A 28 -7.50 9.86 -4.54
C GLY A 28 -6.05 9.39 -4.78
N PHE A 29 -5.81 8.08 -4.87
CA PHE A 29 -4.52 7.52 -5.26
C PHE A 29 -4.35 7.52 -6.80
N SER A 30 -4.37 8.71 -7.38
CA SER A 30 -4.40 8.92 -8.82
C SER A 30 -3.65 10.17 -9.28
N VAL A 31 -3.25 10.16 -10.56
CA VAL A 31 -2.66 11.29 -11.26
C VAL A 31 -3.56 11.63 -12.46
N ASN A 32 -4.13 12.82 -12.46
CA ASN A 32 -5.03 13.32 -13.53
C ASN A 32 -6.21 12.38 -13.82
N GLY A 33 -6.83 11.84 -12.76
CA GLY A 33 -7.99 10.94 -12.88
C GLY A 33 -7.65 9.54 -13.39
N LYS A 34 -6.36 9.19 -13.46
CA LYS A 34 -5.89 7.84 -13.80
C LYS A 34 -5.15 7.23 -12.61
N PRO A 35 -5.23 5.90 -12.39
CA PRO A 35 -4.41 5.26 -11.39
C PRO A 35 -2.93 5.58 -11.58
N ILE A 36 -2.19 5.64 -10.47
CA ILE A 36 -0.73 5.85 -10.53
C ILE A 36 -0.11 4.68 -11.30
N ASN A 37 0.80 4.99 -12.21
CA ASN A 37 1.47 3.99 -13.01
C ASN A 37 2.21 2.99 -12.08
N PRO A 38 1.97 1.68 -12.21
CA PRO A 38 2.52 0.68 -11.30
C PRO A 38 4.05 0.62 -11.34
N LYS A 39 4.69 1.01 -12.47
CA LYS A 39 6.15 1.12 -12.56
C LYS A 39 6.70 2.23 -11.66
N CYS A 40 5.96 3.33 -11.48
CA CYS A 40 6.34 4.37 -10.50
C CYS A 40 6.33 3.84 -9.06
N ILE A 41 5.38 2.96 -8.72
CA ILE A 41 5.34 2.33 -7.39
C ILE A 41 6.45 1.29 -7.25
N ASN A 42 6.73 0.52 -8.31
CA ASN A 42 7.76 -0.51 -8.28
C ASN A 42 9.17 0.06 -8.04
N LEU A 43 9.48 1.25 -8.57
CA LEU A 43 10.76 1.93 -8.35
C LEU A 43 11.09 2.20 -6.87
N MET A 44 10.08 2.30 -6.02
CA MET A 44 10.26 2.50 -4.58
C MET A 44 10.43 1.20 -3.80
N GLN A 45 10.28 0.05 -4.44
CA GLN A 45 10.45 -1.26 -3.79
C GLN A 45 11.92 -1.65 -3.78
N ALA A 46 12.39 -2.15 -2.64
CA ALA A 46 13.68 -2.79 -2.56
C ALA A 46 13.59 -4.19 -3.18
N TRP A 47 14.55 -4.55 -4.03
CA TRP A 47 14.75 -5.94 -4.40
C TRP A 47 15.32 -6.72 -3.23
N MET A 48 15.11 -8.04 -3.18
CA MET A 48 15.68 -8.88 -2.11
C MET A 48 17.21 -8.83 -2.05
N SER A 49 17.86 -8.46 -3.16
CA SER A 49 19.31 -8.26 -3.26
C SER A 49 19.77 -6.86 -2.86
N ASP A 50 18.85 -5.90 -2.70
CA ASP A 50 19.21 -4.54 -2.35
C ASP A 50 19.54 -4.46 -0.86
N THR A 51 20.73 -3.97 -0.55
CA THR A 51 21.25 -4.02 0.81
C THR A 51 20.79 -2.85 1.69
N GLU A 52 20.21 -1.78 1.14
CA GLU A 52 19.61 -0.66 1.92
C GLU A 52 19.08 0.52 1.07
N THR A 53 19.38 0.59 -0.23
CA THR A 53 19.05 1.76 -1.06
C THR A 53 17.71 1.58 -1.78
N SER A 54 16.65 2.21 -1.26
CA SER A 54 15.35 2.31 -1.93
C SER A 54 15.03 3.76 -2.24
N ILE A 55 14.41 4.00 -3.40
CA ILE A 55 13.89 5.33 -3.74
C ILE A 55 12.74 5.62 -2.77
N ARG A 56 12.86 6.67 -1.96
CA ARG A 56 11.85 7.05 -0.97
C ARG A 56 10.85 8.07 -1.47
N GLU A 57 11.23 8.89 -2.44
CA GLU A 57 10.36 9.92 -3.00
C GLU A 57 10.45 9.96 -4.52
N ILE A 58 9.30 10.12 -5.17
CA ILE A 58 9.19 10.28 -6.62
C ILE A 58 8.26 11.45 -6.92
N VAL A 59 8.67 12.29 -7.86
CA VAL A 59 7.78 13.30 -8.46
C VAL A 59 6.79 12.57 -9.37
N LEU A 60 5.58 12.34 -8.87
CA LEU A 60 4.56 11.53 -9.55
C LEU A 60 4.20 12.09 -10.92
N ASP A 61 4.08 13.41 -11.04
CA ASP A 61 3.68 14.05 -12.30
C ASP A 61 4.68 13.76 -13.43
N GLU A 62 5.97 13.69 -13.10
CA GLU A 62 7.02 13.38 -14.06
C GLU A 62 7.11 11.89 -14.32
N CYS A 63 7.08 11.08 -13.26
CA CYS A 63 7.14 9.63 -13.40
C CYS A 63 5.98 9.10 -14.24
N GLN A 64 4.74 9.52 -13.96
CA GLN A 64 3.53 9.07 -14.66
C GLN A 64 3.62 9.28 -16.18
N THR A 65 4.37 10.29 -16.62
CA THR A 65 4.54 10.62 -18.03
C THR A 65 5.93 10.27 -18.59
N SER A 66 6.80 9.65 -17.80
CA SER A 66 8.18 9.38 -18.19
C SER A 66 8.28 8.23 -19.18
N ASN A 67 9.30 8.24 -20.04
CA ASN A 67 9.62 7.12 -20.92
C ASN A 67 9.76 5.81 -20.13
N LEU A 68 10.30 5.87 -18.92
CA LEU A 68 10.44 4.73 -18.02
C LEU A 68 9.07 4.12 -17.67
N ALA A 69 8.08 4.94 -17.34
CA ALA A 69 6.72 4.49 -17.03
C ALA A 69 5.93 4.00 -18.26
N PHE A 70 6.31 4.46 -19.45
CA PHE A 70 5.69 4.07 -20.73
C PHE A 70 6.36 2.87 -21.40
N GLU A 71 7.57 2.50 -21.00
CA GLU A 71 8.23 1.28 -21.47
C GLU A 71 7.39 0.06 -21.06
N GLY A 72 6.87 -0.66 -22.06
CA GLY A 72 5.97 -1.80 -21.85
C GLY A 72 4.51 -1.41 -21.53
N ILE A 73 4.04 -0.21 -21.91
CA ILE A 73 2.67 0.23 -21.61
C ILE A 73 1.58 -0.71 -22.14
N GLU A 74 1.85 -1.41 -23.25
CA GLU A 74 0.97 -2.44 -23.82
C GLU A 74 0.75 -3.64 -22.89
N ASN A 75 1.59 -3.79 -21.86
CA ASN A 75 1.52 -4.84 -20.86
C ASN A 75 0.98 -4.34 -19.50
N GLN A 76 0.38 -3.14 -19.48
CA GLN A 76 -0.24 -2.55 -18.30
C GLN A 76 -1.75 -2.76 -18.31
N GLY A 77 -2.35 -2.90 -17.14
CA GLY A 77 -3.79 -3.09 -17.05
C GLY A 77 -4.34 -2.88 -15.65
N GLN A 78 -5.65 -3.04 -15.55
CA GLN A 78 -6.37 -3.07 -14.29
C GLN A 78 -7.34 -4.25 -14.32
N THR A 79 -7.20 -5.17 -13.35
CA THR A 79 -8.13 -6.29 -13.16
C THR A 79 -8.75 -6.16 -11.78
N GLY A 80 -10.05 -5.86 -11.74
CA GLY A 80 -10.70 -5.42 -10.49
C GLY A 80 -10.04 -4.14 -9.97
N ASP A 81 -9.54 -4.18 -8.75
CA ASP A 81 -8.87 -3.05 -8.11
C ASP A 81 -7.34 -3.11 -8.23
N THR A 82 -6.81 -4.19 -8.82
CA THR A 82 -5.36 -4.37 -9.01
C THR A 82 -4.90 -3.63 -10.24
N VAL A 83 -3.99 -2.69 -10.08
CA VAL A 83 -3.26 -2.01 -11.16
C VAL A 83 -1.91 -2.69 -11.35
N TYR A 84 -1.58 -3.08 -12.57
CA TYR A 84 -0.41 -3.94 -12.81
C TYR A 84 0.31 -3.68 -14.13
N TYR A 85 1.52 -4.23 -14.24
CA TYR A 85 2.27 -4.36 -15.48
C TYR A 85 3.09 -5.65 -15.54
N TYR A 86 3.48 -6.05 -16.76
CA TYR A 86 4.56 -7.01 -17.02
C TYR A 86 5.69 -6.32 -17.78
N GLU A 87 6.94 -6.53 -17.37
CA GLU A 87 8.09 -6.06 -18.15
C GLU A 87 8.26 -6.88 -19.44
N ASP A 88 8.07 -8.20 -19.34
CA ASP A 88 7.96 -9.13 -20.46
C ASP A 88 6.67 -9.97 -20.28
N PRO A 89 5.68 -9.85 -21.19
CA PRO A 89 4.42 -10.60 -21.09
C PRO A 89 4.60 -12.12 -21.19
N LYS A 90 5.78 -12.60 -21.62
CA LYS A 90 6.13 -14.03 -21.66
C LYS A 90 6.81 -14.52 -20.37
N ASP A 91 7.23 -13.60 -19.49
CA ASP A 91 7.84 -13.91 -18.21
C ASP A 91 6.92 -13.48 -17.06
N ALA A 92 6.30 -14.45 -16.40
CA ALA A 92 5.44 -14.19 -15.25
C ALA A 92 6.19 -13.58 -14.05
N HIS A 93 7.52 -13.72 -13.98
CA HIS A 93 8.34 -13.13 -12.93
C HIS A 93 8.60 -11.64 -13.13
N SER A 94 8.32 -11.11 -14.32
CA SER A 94 8.42 -9.68 -14.63
C SER A 94 7.20 -8.86 -14.17
N TYR A 95 6.26 -9.50 -13.48
CA TYR A 95 5.02 -8.91 -13.03
C TYR A 95 5.23 -8.02 -11.80
N PHE A 96 4.62 -6.83 -11.83
CA PHE A 96 4.36 -6.05 -10.63
C PHE A 96 2.93 -5.50 -10.66
N GLY A 97 2.27 -5.51 -9.51
CA GLY A 97 0.97 -4.88 -9.35
C GLY A 97 0.67 -4.52 -7.91
N TYR A 98 -0.25 -3.58 -7.74
CA TYR A 98 -0.68 -3.11 -6.44
C TYR A 98 -2.21 -2.99 -6.35
N ASP A 99 -2.72 -3.16 -5.13
CA ASP A 99 -4.09 -2.86 -4.71
C ASP A 99 -4.04 -1.72 -3.70
N VAL A 100 -4.98 -0.77 -3.77
CA VAL A 100 -5.18 0.20 -2.69
C VAL A 100 -6.12 -0.40 -1.66
N ILE A 101 -5.62 -0.60 -0.44
CA ILE A 101 -6.41 -1.09 0.70
C ILE A 101 -7.30 0.03 1.25
N GLY A 102 -6.75 1.25 1.30
CA GLY A 102 -7.49 2.41 1.78
C GLY A 102 -6.58 3.59 2.06
N VAL A 103 -7.19 4.65 2.60
CA VAL A 103 -6.51 5.88 3.03
C VAL A 103 -6.90 6.19 4.47
N THR A 104 -5.93 6.57 5.30
CA THR A 104 -6.19 7.00 6.67
C THR A 104 -6.78 8.40 6.71
N GLU A 105 -7.38 8.79 7.84
CA GLU A 105 -7.83 10.18 8.05
C GLU A 105 -6.67 11.19 7.98
N SER A 106 -5.45 10.74 8.33
CA SER A 106 -4.21 11.50 8.19
C SER A 106 -3.64 11.55 6.76
N GLY A 107 -4.31 10.95 5.78
CA GLY A 107 -3.92 11.00 4.36
C GLY A 107 -2.80 10.02 3.98
N LEU A 108 -2.61 8.94 4.74
CA LEU A 108 -1.69 7.86 4.40
C LEU A 108 -2.39 6.81 3.56
N TYR A 109 -1.84 6.50 2.40
CA TYR A 109 -2.31 5.43 1.54
C TYR A 109 -1.68 4.11 1.93
N VAL A 110 -2.52 3.10 2.08
CA VAL A 110 -2.08 1.74 2.38
C VAL A 110 -2.26 0.89 1.14
N LEU A 111 -1.16 0.36 0.63
CA LEU A 111 -1.14 -0.44 -0.59
C LEU A 111 -0.72 -1.86 -0.28
N LYS A 112 -1.25 -2.82 -1.03
CA LYS A 112 -0.77 -4.19 -1.09
C LYS A 112 -0.06 -4.41 -2.41
N HIS A 113 1.16 -4.92 -2.38
CA HIS A 113 1.90 -5.37 -3.55
C HIS A 113 2.61 -6.69 -3.20
N GLY A 114 2.29 -7.76 -3.92
CA GLY A 114 2.71 -9.12 -3.57
C GLY A 114 2.33 -9.51 -2.14
N TYR A 115 3.34 -9.91 -1.34
CA TYR A 115 3.17 -10.30 0.08
C TYR A 115 3.37 -9.13 1.06
N GLU A 116 3.53 -7.92 0.56
CA GLU A 116 3.81 -6.76 1.39
C GLU A 116 2.57 -5.88 1.54
N ILE A 117 2.59 -5.09 2.62
CA ILE A 117 1.77 -3.88 2.76
C ILE A 117 2.74 -2.71 2.87
N GLY A 118 2.61 -1.75 1.96
CA GLY A 118 3.38 -0.51 1.96
C GLY A 118 2.52 0.68 2.39
N ILE A 119 3.14 1.63 3.07
CA ILE A 119 2.55 2.90 3.49
C ILE A 119 3.14 4.03 2.66
N TYR A 120 2.27 4.83 2.06
CA TYR A 120 2.63 5.90 1.15
C TYR A 120 1.94 7.20 1.54
N ARG A 121 2.57 8.33 1.20
CA ARG A 121 1.95 9.65 1.30
C ARG A 121 2.06 10.35 -0.04
N ILE A 122 1.01 11.04 -0.45
CA ILE A 122 1.06 11.94 -1.60
C ILE A 122 0.93 13.36 -1.07
N ARG A 123 1.88 14.22 -1.43
CA ARG A 123 1.89 15.65 -1.08
C ARG A 123 2.11 16.52 -2.30
N SER A 124 1.70 17.78 -2.21
CA SER A 124 2.11 18.81 -3.17
C SER A 124 3.38 19.49 -2.68
N GLY A 125 4.37 19.64 -3.56
CA GLY A 125 5.61 20.36 -3.30
C GLY A 125 5.91 21.37 -4.41
N GLN A 126 6.55 22.48 -4.08
CA GLN A 126 7.14 23.39 -5.08
C GLN A 126 8.50 22.85 -5.48
N LEU A 127 8.67 22.48 -6.74
CA LEU A 127 9.93 21.98 -7.28
C LEU A 127 10.35 22.84 -8.46
N TYR A 128 11.66 23.04 -8.65
CA TYR A 128 12.17 23.67 -9.85
C TYR A 128 11.95 22.71 -11.04
N SER A 129 11.20 23.16 -12.05
CA SER A 129 10.99 22.36 -13.26
C SER A 129 12.18 22.43 -14.21
N ASP A 130 12.96 23.52 -14.12
CA ASP A 130 14.15 23.74 -14.93
C ASP A 130 15.12 24.62 -14.13
N ILE A 131 16.26 24.03 -13.75
CA ILE A 131 17.27 24.72 -12.93
C ILE A 131 17.87 25.93 -13.65
N LEU A 132 17.80 25.98 -14.98
CA LEU A 132 18.32 27.08 -15.78
C LEU A 132 17.34 28.26 -15.87
N LYS A 133 16.04 28.01 -15.66
CA LYS A 133 15.00 29.04 -15.71
C LYS A 133 14.61 29.59 -14.35
N GLY A 134 14.91 28.85 -13.28
CA GLY A 134 14.57 29.25 -11.91
C GLY A 134 13.05 29.27 -11.63
N GLU A 135 12.24 28.67 -12.51
CA GLU A 135 10.80 28.57 -12.35
C GLU A 135 10.44 27.36 -11.48
N THR A 136 9.62 27.60 -10.46
CA THR A 136 9.03 26.53 -9.65
C THR A 136 7.64 26.16 -10.17
N GLN A 137 7.32 24.88 -10.06
CA GLN A 137 5.98 24.36 -10.33
C GLN A 137 5.51 23.52 -9.15
N THR A 138 4.21 23.58 -8.88
CA THR A 138 3.59 22.68 -7.91
C THR A 138 3.50 21.30 -8.53
N ARG A 139 4.09 20.32 -7.84
CA ARG A 139 4.13 18.93 -8.27
C ARG A 139 3.62 18.01 -7.18
N ARG A 140 3.00 16.90 -7.57
CA ARG A 140 2.70 15.78 -6.68
C ARG A 140 3.96 14.96 -6.46
N ILE A 141 4.25 14.69 -5.19
CA ILE A 141 5.34 13.86 -4.74
C ILE A 141 4.71 12.69 -3.97
N ILE A 142 5.08 11.47 -4.34
CA ILE A 142 4.78 10.29 -3.53
C ILE A 142 6.00 9.97 -2.68
N THR A 143 5.75 9.66 -1.41
CA THR A 143 6.77 9.25 -0.44
C THR A 143 6.43 7.85 0.05
N PHE A 144 7.39 6.94 -0.01
CA PHE A 144 7.31 5.60 0.58
C PHE A 144 7.84 5.62 2.02
N LEU A 145 6.93 5.42 2.97
CA LEU A 145 7.20 5.58 4.40
C LEU A 145 7.68 4.28 5.06
N GLY A 146 7.34 3.13 4.47
CA GLY A 146 7.78 1.81 4.92
C GLY A 146 6.84 0.72 4.46
N SER A 147 7.33 -0.52 4.53
CA SER A 147 6.52 -1.72 4.27
C SER A 147 6.78 -2.79 5.32
N SER A 148 5.88 -3.76 5.37
CA SER A 148 6.08 -4.99 6.12
C SER A 148 5.55 -6.18 5.35
N SER A 149 6.28 -7.30 5.40
CA SER A 149 5.79 -8.58 4.88
C SER A 149 4.92 -9.26 5.93
N LEU A 150 3.62 -9.31 5.66
CA LEU A 150 2.64 -9.96 6.54
C LEU A 150 2.27 -11.31 5.94
N LYS A 151 3.06 -12.32 6.30
CA LYS A 151 2.80 -13.71 5.91
C LYS A 151 1.44 -14.16 6.46
N CYS A 152 0.80 -15.10 5.76
CA CYS A 152 -0.48 -15.67 6.16
C CYS A 152 -1.64 -14.66 6.35
N ARG A 153 -1.53 -13.47 5.77
CA ARG A 153 -2.60 -12.46 5.73
C ARG A 153 -3.84 -13.03 5.04
N ASN A 154 -4.99 -12.92 5.71
CA ASN A 154 -6.30 -13.20 5.13
C ASN A 154 -6.92 -11.91 4.57
N SER A 155 -6.88 -10.82 5.35
CA SER A 155 -7.40 -9.51 4.96
C SER A 155 -6.63 -8.37 5.63
N ALA A 156 -6.76 -7.16 5.07
CA ALA A 156 -6.25 -5.93 5.67
C ALA A 156 -7.18 -4.79 5.31
N THR A 157 -7.54 -3.93 6.26
CA THR A 157 -8.41 -2.77 6.05
C THR A 157 -7.87 -1.55 6.80
N VAL A 158 -8.18 -0.36 6.30
CA VAL A 158 -7.93 0.88 7.03
C VAL A 158 -9.20 1.27 7.81
N VAL A 159 -9.05 1.64 9.08
CA VAL A 159 -10.12 2.17 9.94
C VAL A 159 -9.57 3.39 10.68
N GLY A 160 -10.07 4.58 10.37
CA GLY A 160 -9.54 5.83 10.92
C GLY A 160 -8.05 6.01 10.56
N ASN A 161 -7.19 6.10 11.58
CA ASN A 161 -5.73 6.14 11.44
C ASN A 161 -5.04 4.81 11.71
N SER A 162 -5.76 3.69 11.63
CA SER A 162 -5.19 2.37 11.90
C SER A 162 -5.30 1.43 10.71
N LEU A 163 -4.29 0.60 10.53
CA LEU A 163 -4.33 -0.56 9.66
C LEU A 163 -4.66 -1.80 10.49
N VAL A 164 -5.81 -2.42 10.20
CA VAL A 164 -6.27 -3.65 10.84
C VAL A 164 -6.04 -4.82 9.91
N VAL A 165 -5.25 -5.79 10.34
CA VAL A 165 -4.88 -6.97 9.56
C VAL A 165 -5.40 -8.21 10.26
N THR A 166 -6.16 -9.03 9.55
CA THR A 166 -6.50 -10.38 9.99
C THR A 166 -5.61 -11.36 9.26
N ALA A 167 -4.89 -12.19 10.03
CA ALA A 167 -3.94 -13.16 9.50
C ALA A 167 -4.03 -14.47 10.27
N ARG A 168 -3.61 -15.56 9.64
CA ARG A 168 -3.30 -16.81 10.34
C ARG A 168 -1.94 -16.68 11.02
N LYS A 169 -1.79 -17.23 12.22
CA LYS A 169 -0.53 -17.19 12.96
C LYS A 169 0.56 -17.91 12.17
N TYR A 170 1.71 -17.24 12.06
CA TYR A 170 2.87 -17.79 11.37
C TYR A 170 3.73 -18.62 12.33
N ASP A 171 3.96 -19.88 12.02
CA ASP A 171 4.86 -20.77 12.76
C ASP A 171 6.17 -20.98 12.00
N PHE A 172 7.23 -20.33 12.49
CA PHE A 172 8.57 -20.43 11.92
C PHE A 172 9.19 -21.83 12.06
N SER A 173 8.68 -22.67 12.97
CA SER A 173 9.22 -24.01 13.22
C SER A 173 8.60 -25.09 12.34
N SER A 174 7.50 -24.79 11.65
CA SER A 174 6.79 -25.71 10.77
C SER A 174 7.37 -25.75 9.34
N TYR A 175 7.13 -26.86 8.64
CA TYR A 175 7.40 -26.99 7.20
C TYR A 175 6.64 -25.93 6.40
N ARG A 176 7.22 -25.47 5.28
CA ARG A 176 6.75 -24.33 4.48
C ARG A 176 5.24 -24.33 4.19
N ASP A 177 4.70 -25.49 3.82
CA ASP A 177 3.27 -25.63 3.46
C ASP A 177 2.33 -25.48 4.66
N ASN A 178 2.85 -25.61 5.89
CA ASN A 178 2.10 -25.58 7.15
C ASN A 178 2.47 -24.37 8.04
N GLN A 179 3.20 -23.38 7.51
CA GLN A 179 3.61 -22.22 8.31
C GLN A 179 2.44 -21.31 8.69
N CYS A 180 1.31 -21.38 7.99
CA CYS A 180 0.08 -20.71 8.36
C CYS A 180 -0.82 -21.66 9.16
N THR A 181 -0.88 -21.49 10.47
CA THR A 181 -1.75 -22.32 11.33
C THR A 181 -3.22 -21.92 11.18
N ASP A 182 -4.14 -22.73 11.67
CA ASP A 182 -5.58 -22.38 11.63
C ASP A 182 -5.96 -21.29 12.67
N GLU A 183 -5.04 -20.90 13.55
CA GLU A 183 -5.25 -19.85 14.53
C GLU A 183 -5.28 -18.48 13.85
N VAL A 184 -6.43 -17.80 13.87
CA VAL A 184 -6.59 -16.46 13.31
C VAL A 184 -6.32 -15.40 14.36
N VAL A 185 -5.43 -14.46 14.02
CA VAL A 185 -5.08 -13.30 14.84
C VAL A 185 -5.47 -12.01 14.12
N THR A 186 -5.82 -10.99 14.90
CA THR A 186 -6.01 -9.62 14.39
C THR A 186 -4.91 -8.74 14.96
N ILE A 187 -4.18 -8.08 14.08
CA ILE A 187 -3.09 -7.17 14.41
C ILE A 187 -3.54 -5.77 13.99
N THR A 188 -3.43 -4.81 14.90
CA THR A 188 -3.74 -3.40 14.60
C THR A 188 -2.46 -2.59 14.69
N PHE A 189 -2.15 -1.88 13.61
CA PHE A 189 -1.06 -0.93 13.55
C PHE A 189 -1.64 0.47 13.65
N ASP A 190 -1.24 1.22 14.68
CA ASP A 190 -1.56 2.64 14.78
C ASP A 190 -0.61 3.44 13.87
N LEU A 191 -1.19 4.23 12.97
CA LEU A 191 -0.46 5.04 11.99
C LEU A 191 -0.59 6.55 12.32
N SER A 192 -1.15 6.92 13.47
CA SER A 192 -1.29 8.32 13.90
C SER A 192 0.05 9.05 14.01
N ASP A 193 1.09 8.34 14.45
CA ASP A 193 2.37 8.94 14.83
C ASP A 193 3.35 9.06 13.66
N ILE A 194 2.96 8.61 12.46
CA ILE A 194 3.77 8.75 11.25
C ILE A 194 3.74 10.22 10.83
N LYS A 195 4.74 10.96 11.31
CA LYS A 195 4.86 12.42 11.18
C LYS A 195 4.72 12.90 9.72
N ASN A 196 4.13 14.08 9.59
CA ASN A 196 4.13 14.89 8.37
C ASN A 196 5.48 15.60 8.25
N GLU A 197 6.53 14.85 7.89
CA GLU A 197 7.80 15.45 7.45
C GLU A 197 7.78 15.71 5.93
#